data_AF-A0A7U4P987-F1
#
_entry.id   AF-A0A7U4P987-F1
#
_cell.length_a   1.000
_cell.length_b   1.000
_cell.length_c   1.000
_cell.angle_alpha   90.00
_cell.angle_beta   90.00
_cell.angle_gamma   90.00
#
_symmetry.space_group_name_H-M   'P 1'
#
loop_
_entity.id
_entity.type
_entity.pdbx_description
1 polymer ?
#
loop_
_entity_poly.entity_id
_entity_poly.type
_entity_poly.pdbx_seq_one_letter_code
_entity_poly.pdbx_strand_id
1 'polypeptide(L)'
;MSEPANFLAFLPAGKGLMCATTMAVVDEDVYGWYTGPSARGLVAAFFMLEHYYSTHETAFYHSVDDDARGPWVLAWPSVEIDAGRLPPVSDAMCAELERMQDAFAAEWLFYCDDPAAAAEAAWYRTQGLPLEGVGIRHARLNRLDRGGTLWTYASPSLDLNIVDCLRQRWALDYALAP
;
A
#
# COMPACT_ATOMS: atom_id res chain seq x y z
N MET A 1 13.83 6.70 -12.14
CA MET A 1 12.79 6.79 -11.10
C MET A 1 13.36 7.52 -9.91
N SER A 2 12.61 8.44 -9.30
CA SER A 2 12.98 8.99 -7.99
C SER A 2 12.88 7.92 -6.90
N GLU A 3 13.43 8.21 -5.72
CA GLU A 3 13.23 7.35 -4.56
C GLU A 3 11.72 7.20 -4.26
N PRO A 4 11.21 5.97 -4.05
CA PRO A 4 9.81 5.76 -3.71
C PRO A 4 9.39 6.50 -2.43
N ALA A 5 8.22 7.12 -2.47
CA ALA A 5 7.56 7.67 -1.30
C ALA A 5 6.73 6.57 -0.63
N ASN A 6 6.74 6.53 0.70
CA ASN A 6 6.04 5.52 1.47
C ASN A 6 5.04 6.16 2.43
N PHE A 7 3.92 5.47 2.63
CA PHE A 7 2.94 5.83 3.64
C PHE A 7 2.54 4.60 4.45
N LEU A 8 2.48 4.73 5.77
CA LEU A 8 1.96 3.71 6.67
C LEU A 8 0.96 4.34 7.63
N ALA A 9 -0.09 3.59 7.95
CA ALA A 9 -1.09 3.94 8.95
C ALA A 9 -1.34 2.76 9.88
N PHE A 10 -1.19 2.97 11.19
CA PHE A 10 -1.29 1.95 12.22
C PHE A 10 -2.22 2.40 13.34
N LEU A 11 -3.18 1.57 13.72
CA LEU A 11 -4.15 1.83 14.76
C LEU A 11 -3.81 1.01 16.02
N PRO A 12 -3.14 1.60 17.03
CA PRO A 12 -2.67 0.88 18.23
C PRO A 12 -3.79 0.37 19.13
N ALA A 13 -4.99 0.96 19.05
CA ALA A 13 -6.18 0.56 19.81
C ALA A 13 -7.24 -0.11 18.92
N GLY A 14 -6.83 -0.79 17.85
CA GLY A 14 -7.74 -1.42 16.88
C GLY A 14 -7.10 -2.59 16.15
N LYS A 15 -7.18 -2.62 14.81
CA LYS A 15 -6.73 -3.75 13.98
C LYS A 15 -5.21 -3.80 13.75
N GLY A 16 -4.44 -2.81 14.21
CA GLY A 16 -3.02 -2.71 13.92
C GLY A 16 -2.76 -2.02 12.59
N LEU A 17 -1.97 -2.64 11.70
CA LEU A 17 -1.65 -2.02 10.42
C LEU A 17 -2.93 -1.85 9.59
N MET A 18 -3.28 -0.61 9.26
CA MET A 18 -4.46 -0.28 8.47
C MET A 18 -4.13 -0.11 6.99
N CYS A 19 -2.93 0.40 6.69
CA CYS A 19 -2.44 0.62 5.34
C CYS A 19 -0.91 0.68 5.37
N ALA A 20 -0.27 0.05 4.40
CA ALA A 20 1.10 0.32 4.01
C ALA A 20 1.14 0.45 2.49
N THR A 21 1.77 1.50 1.97
CA THR A 21 1.89 1.74 0.54
C THR A 21 3.25 2.35 0.20
N THR A 22 3.78 1.94 -0.94
CA THR A 22 4.97 2.50 -1.57
C THR A 22 4.61 2.93 -2.98
N MET A 23 5.10 4.09 -3.41
CA MET A 23 4.74 4.68 -4.69
C MET A 23 5.84 5.54 -5.28
N ALA A 24 5.85 5.65 -6.60
CA ALA A 24 6.75 6.51 -7.35
C ALA A 24 5.97 7.23 -8.45
N VAL A 25 6.40 8.46 -8.72
CA VAL A 25 5.89 9.28 -9.83
C VAL A 25 6.81 9.08 -11.03
N VAL A 26 6.23 8.79 -12.19
CA VAL A 26 6.96 8.70 -13.45
C VAL A 26 6.20 9.52 -14.48
N ASP A 27 6.84 10.60 -14.93
CA ASP A 27 6.22 11.64 -15.75
C ASP A 27 4.96 12.21 -15.07
N GLU A 28 3.76 11.92 -15.58
CA GLU A 28 2.48 12.39 -15.03
C GLU A 28 1.69 11.32 -14.27
N ASP A 29 2.19 10.09 -14.25
CA ASP A 29 1.53 8.93 -13.67
C ASP A 29 2.11 8.57 -12.30
N VAL A 30 1.29 7.95 -11.46
CA VAL A 30 1.73 7.38 -10.18
C VAL A 30 1.62 5.88 -10.22
N TYR A 31 2.69 5.18 -9.87
CA TYR A 31 2.70 3.73 -9.76
C TYR A 31 3.04 3.33 -8.33
N GLY A 32 2.51 2.20 -7.89
CA GLY A 32 2.89 1.71 -6.58
C GLY A 32 2.29 0.38 -6.21
N TRP A 33 2.40 0.09 -4.93
CA TRP A 33 1.87 -1.11 -4.31
C TRP A 33 1.32 -0.75 -2.93
N TYR A 34 0.19 -1.34 -2.57
CA TYR A 34 -0.38 -1.21 -1.24
C TYR A 34 -0.72 -2.56 -0.64
N THR A 35 -0.72 -2.64 0.69
CA THR A 35 -1.29 -3.73 1.44
C THR A 35 -2.01 -3.24 2.69
N GLY A 36 -3.01 -4.00 3.13
CA GLY A 36 -3.72 -3.75 4.38
C GLY A 36 -4.94 -4.64 4.55
N PRO A 37 -5.56 -4.60 5.74
CA PRO A 37 -6.81 -5.30 5.99
C PRO A 37 -7.94 -4.75 5.12
N SER A 38 -8.83 -5.66 4.72
CA SER A 38 -10.11 -5.41 4.08
C SER A 38 -11.20 -6.23 4.79
N ALA A 39 -12.46 -5.96 4.48
CA ALA A 39 -13.60 -6.76 4.94
C ALA A 39 -13.48 -8.27 4.61
N ARG A 40 -12.66 -8.66 3.62
CA ARG A 40 -12.46 -10.06 3.18
C ARG A 40 -11.14 -10.68 3.61
N GLY A 41 -10.32 -9.97 4.39
CA GLY A 41 -8.99 -10.41 4.79
C GLY A 41 -7.90 -9.44 4.37
N LEU A 42 -6.65 -9.89 4.31
CA LEU A 42 -5.53 -9.08 3.86
C LEU A 42 -5.59 -8.91 2.33
N VAL A 43 -5.46 -7.67 1.86
CA VAL A 43 -5.35 -7.35 0.43
C VAL A 43 -3.97 -6.78 0.17
N ALA A 44 -3.39 -7.15 -0.97
CA ALA A 44 -2.22 -6.52 -1.55
C ALA A 44 -2.44 -6.39 -3.07
N ALA A 45 -2.08 -5.25 -3.63
CA ALA A 45 -2.20 -5.01 -5.07
C ALA A 45 -1.22 -3.93 -5.53
N PHE A 46 -0.77 -4.07 -6.76
CA PHE A 46 -0.12 -3.02 -7.52
C PHE A 46 -1.17 -2.04 -8.04
N PHE A 47 -0.78 -0.79 -8.23
CA PHE A 47 -1.66 0.23 -8.79
C PHE A 47 -0.95 1.18 -9.75
N MET A 48 -1.77 1.82 -10.57
CA MET A 48 -1.41 2.93 -11.43
C MET A 48 -2.52 3.99 -11.37
N LEU A 49 -2.16 5.24 -11.07
CA LEU A 49 -2.99 6.41 -11.30
C LEU A 49 -2.47 7.07 -12.58
N GLU A 50 -3.14 6.77 -13.68
CA GLU A 50 -2.83 7.37 -14.99
C GLU A 50 -3.27 8.82 -14.99
N HIS A 51 -2.48 9.70 -15.60
CA HIS A 51 -2.77 11.10 -15.81
C HIS A 51 -2.95 11.91 -14.51
N TYR A 52 -2.42 11.43 -13.37
CA TYR A 52 -2.63 12.01 -12.04
C TYR A 52 -2.16 13.48 -11.95
N TYR A 53 -0.99 13.78 -12.50
CA TYR A 53 -0.44 15.15 -12.53
C TYR A 53 -0.74 15.90 -13.83
N SER A 54 -1.69 15.41 -14.64
CA SER A 54 -2.09 16.02 -15.90
C SER A 54 -3.39 16.82 -15.78
N THR A 55 -3.82 17.46 -16.86
CA THR A 55 -5.16 18.08 -16.96
C THR A 55 -6.27 17.12 -17.37
N HIS A 56 -5.93 15.87 -17.69
CA HIS A 56 -6.90 14.83 -18.05
C HIS A 56 -7.55 14.22 -16.80
N GLU A 57 -8.65 13.49 -16.99
CA GLU A 57 -9.26 12.74 -15.90
C GLU A 57 -8.32 11.60 -15.46
N THR A 58 -8.06 11.51 -14.16
CA THR A 58 -7.26 10.43 -13.59
C THR A 58 -7.99 9.10 -13.67
N ALA A 59 -7.37 8.11 -14.32
CA ALA A 59 -7.82 6.73 -14.30
C ALA A 59 -7.07 5.94 -13.23
N PHE A 60 -7.80 5.14 -12.45
CA PHE A 60 -7.21 4.31 -11.40
C PHE A 60 -7.27 2.85 -11.83
N TYR A 61 -6.10 2.25 -12.01
CA TYR A 61 -5.92 0.84 -12.26
C TYR A 61 -5.30 0.13 -11.05
N HIS A 62 -5.69 -1.11 -10.80
CA HIS A 62 -4.95 -1.99 -9.90
C HIS A 62 -4.89 -3.42 -10.42
N SER A 63 -3.86 -4.15 -10.00
CA SER A 63 -3.78 -5.58 -10.23
C SER A 63 -4.86 -6.30 -9.42
N VAL A 64 -5.36 -7.42 -9.94
CA VAL A 64 -6.39 -8.23 -9.25
C VAL A 64 -5.82 -8.85 -7.98
N ASP A 65 -4.58 -9.31 -8.05
CA ASP A 65 -3.83 -9.94 -6.97
C ASP A 65 -2.49 -9.22 -6.79
N ASP A 66 -1.66 -9.71 -5.88
CA ASP A 66 -0.30 -9.23 -5.64
C ASP A 66 0.69 -9.68 -6.75
N ASP A 67 0.33 -9.43 -8.01
CA ASP A 67 1.09 -9.78 -9.22
C ASP A 67 1.02 -8.65 -10.25
N ALA A 68 2.14 -7.93 -10.45
CA ALA A 68 2.22 -6.81 -11.37
C ALA A 68 2.07 -7.23 -12.84
N ARG A 69 2.39 -8.49 -13.17
CA ARG A 69 2.26 -9.07 -14.52
C ARG A 69 0.93 -9.79 -14.73
N GLY A 70 0.15 -9.92 -13.68
CA GLY A 70 -1.19 -10.49 -13.69
C GLY A 70 -2.22 -9.58 -14.37
N PRO A 71 -3.51 -9.94 -14.28
CA PRO A 71 -4.59 -9.11 -14.79
C PRO A 71 -4.76 -7.83 -13.97
N TRP A 72 -5.17 -6.76 -14.66
CA TRP A 72 -5.46 -5.45 -14.07
C TRP A 72 -6.90 -5.04 -14.35
N VAL A 73 -7.48 -4.29 -13.42
CA VAL A 73 -8.83 -3.75 -13.54
C VAL A 73 -8.83 -2.23 -13.41
N LEU A 74 -9.73 -1.57 -14.14
CA LEU A 74 -9.98 -0.15 -14.02
C LEU A 74 -10.96 0.08 -12.87
N ALA A 75 -10.50 0.57 -11.72
CA ALA A 75 -11.34 0.89 -10.57
C ALA A 75 -12.03 2.28 -10.67
N TRP A 76 -11.61 3.13 -11.60
CA TRP A 76 -12.28 4.42 -11.85
C TRP A 76 -12.15 4.88 -13.31
N PRO A 77 -13.23 5.38 -13.95
CA PRO A 77 -14.57 5.72 -13.41
C PRO A 77 -15.41 4.51 -12.95
N SER A 78 -16.45 4.74 -12.12
CA SER A 78 -17.19 3.80 -11.23
C SER A 78 -17.74 2.47 -11.81
N VAL A 79 -17.48 2.16 -13.07
CA VAL A 79 -17.73 0.85 -13.64
C VAL A 79 -16.38 0.14 -13.68
N GLU A 80 -16.20 -0.88 -12.84
CA GLU A 80 -15.06 -1.77 -12.98
C GLU A 80 -15.11 -2.42 -14.37
N ILE A 81 -14.18 -2.02 -15.23
CA ILE A 81 -14.01 -2.58 -16.57
C ILE A 81 -12.72 -3.38 -16.52
N ASP A 82 -12.80 -4.64 -16.97
CA ASP A 82 -11.62 -5.44 -17.29
C ASP A 82 -10.79 -4.64 -18.30
N ALA A 83 -9.59 -4.19 -17.89
CA ALA A 83 -8.70 -3.41 -18.74
C ALA A 83 -8.17 -4.24 -19.93
N GLY A 84 -8.51 -5.52 -19.99
CA GLY A 84 -8.06 -6.49 -20.96
C GLY A 84 -6.94 -7.35 -20.39
N ARG A 85 -6.44 -8.27 -21.22
CA ARG A 85 -5.41 -9.25 -20.83
C ARG A 85 -4.01 -8.67 -20.62
N LEU A 86 -3.76 -7.43 -21.03
CA LEU A 86 -2.43 -6.82 -20.95
C LEU A 86 -2.42 -5.80 -19.82
N PRO A 87 -1.42 -5.83 -18.93
CA PRO A 87 -1.22 -4.77 -17.94
C PRO A 87 -1.15 -3.40 -18.63
N PRO A 88 -1.69 -2.33 -18.00
CA PRO A 88 -1.50 -0.96 -18.48
C PRO A 88 -0.04 -0.52 -18.35
N VAL A 89 0.79 -1.32 -17.67
CA VAL A 89 2.19 -1.07 -17.40
C VAL A 89 3.11 -1.92 -18.27
N SER A 90 4.26 -1.37 -18.68
CA SER A 90 5.27 -2.12 -19.42
C SER A 90 5.97 -3.18 -18.56
N ASP A 91 6.55 -4.22 -19.17
CA ASP A 91 7.31 -5.27 -18.45
C ASP A 91 8.43 -4.70 -17.56
N ALA A 92 9.09 -3.64 -18.04
CA ALA A 92 10.12 -2.95 -17.28
C ALA A 92 9.55 -2.27 -16.03
N MET A 93 8.34 -1.70 -16.14
CA MET A 93 7.64 -1.11 -15.00
C MET A 93 7.15 -2.17 -14.03
N CYS A 94 6.66 -3.33 -14.50
CA CYS A 94 6.30 -4.45 -13.62
C CYS A 94 7.48 -4.90 -12.76
N ALA A 95 8.65 -5.08 -13.38
CA ALA A 95 9.86 -5.47 -12.66
C ALA A 95 10.29 -4.44 -11.61
N GLU A 96 10.11 -3.15 -11.92
CA GLU A 96 10.44 -2.08 -11.00
C GLU A 96 9.44 -1.98 -9.83
N LEU A 97 8.14 -2.19 -10.10
CA LEU A 97 7.11 -2.25 -9.07
C LEU A 97 7.37 -3.38 -8.08
N GLU A 98 7.69 -4.58 -8.56
CA GLU A 98 8.05 -5.72 -7.71
C GLU A 98 9.30 -5.43 -6.89
N ARG A 99 10.33 -4.83 -7.51
CA ARG A 99 11.55 -4.42 -6.79
C ARG A 99 11.23 -3.40 -5.68
N MET A 100 10.33 -2.46 -5.93
CA MET A 100 9.87 -1.47 -4.95
C MET A 100 9.11 -2.14 -3.81
N GLN A 101 8.16 -3.02 -4.14
CA GLN A 101 7.42 -3.82 -3.16
C GLN A 101 8.38 -4.61 -2.27
N ASP A 102 9.28 -5.40 -2.85
CA ASP A 102 10.23 -6.24 -2.12
C ASP A 102 11.09 -5.42 -1.15
N ALA A 103 11.64 -4.30 -1.64
CA ALA A 103 12.47 -3.43 -0.82
C ALA A 103 11.68 -2.82 0.34
N PHE A 104 10.46 -2.34 0.06
CA PHE A 104 9.59 -1.74 1.07
C PHE A 104 9.12 -2.77 2.11
N ALA A 105 8.63 -3.93 1.67
CA ALA A 105 8.17 -5.01 2.55
C ALA A 105 9.31 -5.55 3.41
N ALA A 106 10.50 -5.77 2.83
CA ALA A 106 11.68 -6.20 3.58
C ALA A 106 12.10 -5.17 4.65
N GLU A 107 12.00 -3.88 4.35
CA GLU A 107 12.39 -2.82 5.28
C GLU A 107 11.36 -2.58 6.40
N TRP A 108 10.08 -2.58 6.05
CA TRP A 108 9.01 -2.06 6.92
C TRP A 108 8.10 -3.13 7.48
N LEU A 109 7.87 -4.22 6.77
CA LEU A 109 6.77 -5.14 7.06
C LEU A 109 7.26 -6.52 7.49
N PHE A 110 6.38 -7.24 8.15
CA PHE A 110 6.46 -8.69 8.32
C PHE A 110 5.05 -9.27 8.23
N TYR A 111 4.95 -10.49 7.71
CA TYR A 111 3.68 -11.21 7.56
C TYR A 111 3.62 -12.35 8.58
N CYS A 112 2.46 -12.54 9.21
CA CYS A 112 2.28 -13.47 10.32
C CYS A 112 2.35 -14.95 9.92
N ASP A 113 2.18 -15.24 8.64
CA ASP A 113 2.32 -16.57 8.05
C ASP A 113 3.77 -16.96 7.75
N ASP A 114 4.70 -16.00 7.74
CA ASP A 114 6.13 -16.24 7.63
C ASP A 114 6.71 -16.74 8.98
N PRO A 115 7.30 -17.94 9.04
CA PRO A 115 7.98 -18.43 10.25
C PRO A 115 9.06 -17.48 10.79
N ALA A 116 9.71 -16.69 9.92
CA ALA A 116 10.71 -15.71 10.34
C ALA A 116 10.11 -14.54 11.15
N ALA A 117 8.79 -14.32 11.08
CA ALA A 117 8.10 -13.27 11.82
C ALA A 117 7.83 -13.60 13.30
N ALA A 118 8.17 -14.80 13.78
CA ALA A 118 7.82 -15.24 15.13
C ALA A 118 8.34 -14.29 16.24
N ALA A 119 9.54 -13.73 16.06
CA ALA A 119 10.13 -12.77 16.99
C ALA A 119 9.38 -11.43 17.01
N GLU A 120 8.99 -10.94 15.83
CA GLU A 120 8.21 -9.70 15.68
C GLU A 120 6.83 -9.86 16.33
N ALA A 121 6.13 -10.96 16.04
CA ALA A 121 4.83 -11.26 16.62
C ALA A 121 4.88 -11.43 18.15
N ALA A 122 5.96 -12.02 18.68
CA ALA A 122 6.17 -12.08 20.13
C ALA A 122 6.33 -10.69 20.73
N TRP A 123 7.12 -9.82 20.10
CA TRP A 123 7.31 -8.44 20.55
C TRP A 123 5.97 -7.68 20.60
N TYR A 124 5.16 -7.74 19.55
CA TYR A 124 3.82 -7.13 19.51
C TYR A 124 2.95 -7.54 20.70
N ARG A 125 2.93 -8.85 21.01
CA ARG A 125 2.20 -9.39 22.17
C ARG A 125 2.71 -8.83 23.49
N THR A 126 4.03 -8.71 23.67
CA THR A 126 4.60 -8.13 24.91
C THR A 126 4.24 -6.66 25.11
N GLN A 127 4.05 -5.93 24.01
CA GLN A 127 3.67 -4.51 24.04
C GLN A 127 2.14 -4.30 24.08
N GLY A 128 1.36 -5.38 24.01
CA GLY A 128 -0.10 -5.29 23.91
C GLY A 128 -0.59 -4.61 22.62
N LEU A 129 0.22 -4.65 21.55
CA LEU A 129 -0.13 -4.04 20.28
C LEU A 129 -0.91 -5.01 19.37
N PRO A 130 -1.90 -4.52 18.62
CA PRO A 130 -2.67 -5.34 17.70
C PRO A 130 -1.87 -5.75 16.47
N LEU A 131 -2.14 -6.96 15.99
CA LEU A 131 -1.47 -7.59 14.85
C LEU A 131 -2.46 -8.52 14.13
N GLU A 132 -2.86 -8.17 12.90
CA GLU A 132 -3.78 -8.93 12.06
C GLU A 132 -3.16 -9.19 10.68
N GLY A 133 -2.60 -10.40 10.48
CA GLY A 133 -2.03 -10.85 9.21
C GLY A 133 -0.68 -10.20 8.83
N VAL A 134 -0.57 -8.88 8.94
CA VAL A 134 0.63 -8.09 8.62
C VAL A 134 0.94 -7.10 9.73
N GLY A 135 2.23 -6.88 10.01
CA GLY A 135 2.69 -5.93 11.01
C GLY A 135 3.84 -5.06 10.48
N ILE A 136 4.14 -3.99 11.22
CA ILE A 136 5.30 -3.14 10.99
C ILE A 136 6.44 -3.68 11.83
N ARG A 137 7.61 -3.92 11.24
CA ARG A 137 8.80 -4.36 11.98
C ARG A 137 9.02 -3.47 13.20
N HIS A 138 9.24 -4.07 14.37
CA HIS A 138 9.30 -3.33 15.63
C HIS A 138 10.36 -2.20 15.61
N ALA A 139 11.49 -2.44 14.93
CA ALA A 139 12.56 -1.45 14.73
C ALA A 139 12.13 -0.21 13.94
N ARG A 140 11.00 -0.27 13.23
CA ARG A 140 10.42 0.82 12.42
C ARG A 140 9.25 1.52 13.08
N LEU A 141 8.63 0.93 14.10
CA LEU A 141 7.49 1.55 14.81
C LEU A 141 7.84 2.89 15.48
N ASN A 142 9.11 3.15 15.80
CA ASN A 142 9.55 4.44 16.34
C ASN A 142 9.60 5.56 15.28
N ARG A 143 9.46 5.23 13.99
CA ARG A 143 9.40 6.20 12.89
C ARG A 143 8.00 6.75 12.67
N LEU A 144 6.97 6.10 13.20
CA LEU A 144 5.60 6.60 13.12
C LEU A 144 5.45 7.84 14.01
N ASP A 145 4.78 8.87 13.49
CA ASP A 145 4.18 9.90 14.32
C ASP A 145 3.08 9.28 15.17
N ARG A 146 3.15 9.52 16.49
CA ARG A 146 2.24 8.97 17.51
C ARG A 146 1.39 10.05 18.16
N GLY A 147 1.31 11.24 17.55
CA GLY A 147 0.55 12.38 18.08
C GLY A 147 -0.96 12.21 18.09
N GLY A 148 -1.50 11.22 17.36
CA GLY A 148 -2.94 10.96 17.26
C GLY A 148 -3.34 9.52 17.57
N THR A 149 -4.65 9.25 17.44
CA THR A 149 -5.24 7.91 17.57
C THR A 149 -4.71 6.96 16.50
N LEU A 150 -4.46 7.49 15.30
CA LEU A 150 -3.82 6.80 14.20
C LEU A 150 -2.34 7.18 14.16
N TRP A 151 -1.46 6.19 14.26
CA TRP A 151 -0.03 6.39 14.09
C TRP A 151 0.31 6.34 12.60
N THR A 152 1.00 7.36 12.08
CA THR A 152 1.27 7.43 10.64
C THR A 152 2.74 7.64 10.36
N TYR A 153 3.20 7.18 9.22
CA TYR A 153 4.47 7.60 8.64
C TYR A 153 4.21 8.02 7.21
N ALA A 154 4.79 9.15 6.84
CA ALA A 154 4.82 9.65 5.49
C ALA A 154 6.28 9.98 5.15
N SER A 155 6.78 9.49 4.02
CA SER A 155 8.07 9.94 3.51
C SER A 155 8.03 11.47 3.25
N PRO A 156 9.14 12.20 3.46
CA PRO A 156 9.14 13.66 3.29
C PRO A 156 8.76 14.15 1.89
N SER A 157 8.97 13.31 0.87
CA SER A 157 8.63 13.58 -0.53
C SER A 157 7.20 13.18 -0.93
N LEU A 158 6.43 12.60 0.00
CA LEU A 158 5.10 12.09 -0.30
C LEU A 158 4.09 13.23 -0.53
N ASP A 159 3.41 13.20 -1.67
CA ASP A 159 2.18 13.95 -1.89
C ASP A 159 1.00 13.20 -1.27
N LEU A 160 0.49 13.71 -0.14
CA LEU A 160 -0.62 13.09 0.58
C LEU A 160 -1.93 13.06 -0.24
N ASN A 161 -2.07 13.89 -1.27
CA ASN A 161 -3.24 13.85 -2.14
C ASN A 161 -3.33 12.53 -2.93
N ILE A 162 -2.19 11.85 -3.15
CA ILE A 162 -2.18 10.51 -3.76
C ILE A 162 -2.85 9.53 -2.81
N VAL A 163 -2.51 9.57 -1.53
CA VAL A 163 -3.10 8.71 -0.50
C VAL A 163 -4.60 9.00 -0.37
N ASP A 164 -5.00 10.27 -0.37
CA ASP A 164 -6.42 10.65 -0.33
C ASP A 164 -7.19 10.18 -1.56
N CYS A 165 -6.56 10.20 -2.75
CA CYS A 165 -7.14 9.67 -3.98
C CYS A 165 -7.34 8.16 -3.91
N LEU A 166 -6.30 7.42 -3.49
CA LEU A 166 -6.37 5.97 -3.28
C LEU A 166 -7.42 5.62 -2.23
N ARG A 167 -7.47 6.38 -1.13
CA ARG A 167 -8.39 6.15 -0.01
C ARG A 167 -9.85 6.13 -0.43
N GLN A 168 -10.22 6.92 -1.43
CA GLN A 168 -11.59 6.98 -1.91
C GLN A 168 -12.03 5.71 -2.63
N ARG A 169 -11.09 4.86 -3.09
CA ARG A 169 -11.38 3.83 -4.11
C ARG A 169 -10.68 2.48 -3.92
N TRP A 170 -9.63 2.37 -3.11
CA TRP A 170 -9.00 1.08 -2.84
C TRP A 170 -9.85 0.21 -1.90
N ALA A 171 -9.56 -1.09 -1.87
CA ALA A 171 -10.31 -2.07 -1.09
C ALA A 171 -9.92 -2.13 0.41
N LEU A 172 -9.10 -1.20 0.89
CA LEU A 172 -8.59 -1.23 2.27
C LEU A 172 -9.57 -0.64 3.28
N ASP A 173 -9.67 -1.27 4.45
CA ASP A 173 -10.45 -0.78 5.59
C ASP A 173 -9.99 0.60 6.08
N TYR A 174 -8.76 1.00 5.75
CA TYR A 174 -8.26 2.35 6.01
C TYR A 174 -9.18 3.45 5.45
N ALA A 175 -9.89 3.19 4.35
CA ALA A 175 -10.89 4.12 3.83
C ALA A 175 -11.96 4.49 4.87
N LEU A 176 -12.31 3.53 5.73
CA LEU A 176 -13.33 3.63 6.77
C LEU A 176 -12.76 4.07 8.13
N ALA A 177 -11.43 4.21 8.25
CA ALA A 177 -10.79 4.60 9.51
C ALA A 177 -11.16 6.04 9.90
N PRO A 178 -11.28 6.35 11.20
CA PRO A 178 -11.66 7.68 11.69
C PRO A 178 -10.63 8.77 11.36
#